data_AF-A0A072TZF1-F1
#
_entry.id   AF-A0A072TZF1-F1
#
_cell.length_a   1.000
_cell.length_b   1.000
_cell.length_c   1.000
_cell.angle_alpha   90.00
_cell.angle_beta   90.00
_cell.angle_gamma   90.00
#
_symmetry.space_group_name_H-M   'P 1'
#
loop_
_entity.id
_entity.type
_entity.pdbx_description
1 polymer ?
#
loop_
_entity_poly.entity_id
_entity_poly.type
_entity_poly.pdbx_seq_one_letter_code
_entity_poly.pdbx_strand_id
1 'polypeptide(L)'
;MFLSPVLDKKAEGRSRVDRDADNLQLQQLEEKDVVSSVANVLSDLCGPGEWMPMEKLHAVLLDKYSGVWHHGRVRRYLTSEEWSCPESKGKPWYGLLMLLRKYPEHFVINTRSKGRVTLEFVSLVSLLS
;
A
#
# COMPACT_ATOMS: atom_id res chain seq x y z
N MET A 1 -55.66 22.18 23.83
CA MET A 1 -55.61 21.57 22.49
C MET A 1 -54.91 22.57 21.57
N PHE A 2 -53.76 22.37 20.92
CA PHE A 2 -52.63 21.43 21.00
C PHE A 2 -51.40 22.23 20.54
N LEU A 3 -50.24 21.96 21.14
CA LEU A 3 -48.93 22.49 20.76
C LEU A 3 -48.46 21.86 19.43
N SER A 4 -47.81 22.67 18.60
CA SER A 4 -47.02 22.24 17.42
C SER A 4 -45.53 22.09 17.80
N PRO A 5 -44.67 21.57 16.91
CA PRO A 5 -43.75 20.47 17.22
C PRO A 5 -42.30 20.93 17.43
N VAL A 6 -41.55 20.23 18.28
CA VAL A 6 -40.08 20.21 18.22
C VAL A 6 -39.62 18.78 18.48
N LEU A 7 -39.58 17.97 17.42
CA LEU A 7 -38.76 16.77 17.38
C LEU A 7 -37.39 17.21 16.85
N ASP A 8 -36.50 17.62 17.74
CA ASP A 8 -35.09 17.80 17.38
C ASP A 8 -34.19 17.37 18.54
N LYS A 9 -33.86 16.08 18.56
CA LYS A 9 -32.61 15.61 19.15
C LYS A 9 -32.31 14.17 18.78
N LYS A 10 -31.12 14.00 18.19
CA LYS A 10 -30.33 12.76 17.98
C LYS A 10 -30.45 12.11 16.60
N ALA A 11 -29.76 12.70 15.61
CA ALA A 11 -29.31 11.98 14.42
C ALA A 11 -27.79 12.09 14.15
N GLU A 12 -27.01 12.81 14.94
CA GLU A 12 -25.59 13.08 14.64
C GLU A 12 -24.63 11.89 14.86
N GLY A 13 -25.04 10.88 15.64
CA GLY A 13 -24.14 9.80 16.10
C GLY A 13 -24.03 8.60 15.16
N ARG A 14 -25.06 8.32 14.35
CA ARG A 14 -25.08 7.15 13.46
C ARG A 14 -24.32 7.37 12.14
N SER A 15 -24.29 8.60 11.64
CA SER A 15 -23.67 8.93 10.35
C SER A 15 -22.13 8.88 10.36
N ARG A 16 -21.48 9.15 11.51
CA ARG A 16 -20.01 9.15 11.62
C ARG A 16 -19.43 7.73 11.60
N VAL A 17 -20.05 6.80 12.32
CA VAL A 17 -19.60 5.40 12.40
C VAL A 17 -19.71 4.70 11.04
N ASP A 18 -20.75 5.01 10.26
CA ASP A 18 -20.96 4.51 8.91
C ASP A 18 -19.87 5.01 7.93
N ARG A 19 -19.57 6.31 7.96
CA ARG A 19 -18.50 6.92 7.14
C ARG A 19 -17.11 6.38 7.48
N ASP A 20 -16.80 6.14 8.74
CA ASP A 20 -15.48 5.64 9.15
C ASP A 20 -15.28 4.17 8.72
N ALA A 21 -16.34 3.36 8.78
CA ALA A 21 -16.33 1.98 8.28
C ALA A 21 -16.15 1.92 6.76
N ASP A 22 -16.90 2.75 6.01
CA ASP A 22 -16.76 2.87 4.55
C ASP A 22 -15.35 3.34 4.15
N ASN A 23 -14.80 4.29 4.89
CA ASN A 23 -13.46 4.84 4.68
C ASN A 23 -12.39 3.74 4.84
N LEU A 24 -12.53 2.89 5.87
CA LEU A 24 -11.65 1.76 6.13
C LEU A 24 -11.79 0.65 5.08
N GLN A 25 -13.01 0.32 4.67
CA GLN A 25 -13.26 -0.69 3.63
C GLN A 25 -12.65 -0.27 2.30
N LEU A 26 -12.82 0.99 1.90
CA LEU A 26 -12.20 1.52 0.68
C LEU A 26 -10.66 1.45 0.78
N GLN A 27 -10.10 1.73 1.95
CA GLN A 27 -8.65 1.69 2.18
C GLN A 27 -8.09 0.27 2.03
N GLN A 28 -8.84 -0.73 2.48
CA GLN A 28 -8.47 -2.14 2.31
C GLN A 28 -8.54 -2.57 0.85
N LEU A 29 -9.52 -2.09 0.09
CA LEU A 29 -9.63 -2.38 -1.35
C LEU A 29 -8.47 -1.78 -2.13
N GLU A 30 -8.11 -0.53 -1.85
CA GLU A 30 -6.95 0.11 -2.49
C GLU A 30 -5.64 -0.57 -2.10
N GLU A 31 -5.48 -1.00 -0.84
CA GLU A 31 -4.31 -1.77 -0.42
C GLU A 31 -4.20 -3.09 -1.20
N LYS A 32 -5.32 -3.82 -1.34
CA LYS A 32 -5.39 -5.04 -2.14
C LYS A 32 -5.07 -4.80 -3.61
N ASP A 33 -5.55 -3.70 -4.19
CA ASP A 33 -5.27 -3.34 -5.58
C ASP A 33 -3.76 -3.10 -5.81
N VAL A 34 -3.09 -2.43 -4.87
CA VAL A 34 -1.63 -2.25 -4.90
C VAL A 34 -0.92 -3.60 -4.82
N VAL A 35 -1.34 -4.46 -3.90
CA VAL A 35 -0.77 -5.81 -3.72
C VAL A 35 -0.92 -6.65 -4.99
N SER A 36 -2.12 -6.68 -5.57
CA SER A 36 -2.38 -7.40 -6.82
C SER A 36 -1.57 -6.84 -7.98
N SER A 37 -1.45 -5.52 -8.09
CA SER A 37 -0.64 -4.87 -9.14
C SER A 37 0.84 -5.20 -9.02
N VAL A 38 1.38 -5.26 -7.79
CA VAL A 38 2.76 -5.70 -7.54
C VAL A 38 2.93 -7.16 -7.98
N ALA A 39 2.00 -8.04 -7.62
CA ALA A 39 2.06 -9.44 -8.01
C ALA A 39 2.05 -9.60 -9.53
N ASN A 40 1.20 -8.85 -10.24
CA ASN A 40 1.15 -8.84 -11.70
C ASN A 40 2.49 -8.37 -12.29
N VAL A 41 3.05 -7.26 -11.80
CA VAL A 41 4.35 -6.75 -12.27
C VAL A 41 5.46 -7.78 -12.07
N LEU A 42 5.52 -8.43 -10.92
CA LEU A 42 6.54 -9.46 -10.65
C LEU A 42 6.32 -10.70 -11.51
N SER A 43 5.09 -11.15 -11.69
CA SER A 43 4.77 -12.29 -12.57
C SER A 43 5.12 -12.01 -14.04
N ASP A 44 4.94 -10.77 -14.50
CA ASP A 44 5.22 -10.38 -15.88
C ASP A 44 6.72 -10.20 -16.15
N LEU A 45 7.48 -9.73 -15.16
CA LEU A 45 8.85 -9.24 -15.35
C LEU A 45 9.93 -10.07 -14.65
N CYS A 46 9.57 -11.05 -13.82
CA CYS A 46 10.52 -11.94 -13.15
C CYS A 46 10.27 -13.39 -13.53
N GLY A 47 11.34 -14.09 -13.89
CA GLY A 47 11.36 -15.54 -14.08
C GLY A 47 11.59 -16.33 -12.78
N PRO A 48 11.59 -17.67 -12.87
CA PRO A 48 11.88 -18.53 -11.72
C PRO A 48 13.23 -18.23 -11.09
N GLY A 49 13.27 -18.11 -9.76
CA GLY A 49 14.46 -17.78 -8.98
C GLY A 49 14.90 -16.31 -9.04
N GLU A 50 14.25 -15.47 -9.85
CA GLU A 50 14.63 -14.07 -10.02
C GLU A 50 14.12 -13.17 -8.89
N TRP A 51 14.86 -12.09 -8.66
CA TRP A 51 14.58 -11.09 -7.64
C TRP A 51 14.60 -9.70 -8.26
N MET A 52 13.58 -8.89 -7.98
CA MET A 52 13.51 -7.51 -8.44
C MET A 52 13.99 -6.54 -7.35
N PRO A 53 14.88 -5.57 -7.67
CA PRO A 53 15.17 -4.47 -6.75
C PRO A 53 13.91 -3.65 -6.44
N MET A 54 13.69 -3.29 -5.17
CA MET A 54 12.52 -2.50 -4.77
C MET A 54 12.42 -1.14 -5.48
N GLU A 55 13.56 -0.51 -5.75
CA GLU A 55 13.64 0.73 -6.54
C GLU A 55 13.10 0.54 -7.96
N LYS A 56 13.47 -0.58 -8.62
CA LYS A 56 12.99 -0.91 -9.96
C LYS A 56 11.49 -1.21 -9.95
N LEU A 57 11.01 -1.99 -8.99
CA LEU A 57 9.58 -2.28 -8.83
C LEU A 57 8.78 -0.97 -8.67
N HIS A 58 9.23 -0.08 -7.79
CA HIS A 58 8.60 1.22 -7.56
C HIS A 58 8.51 2.06 -8.83
N ALA A 59 9.61 2.15 -9.60
CA ALA A 59 9.61 2.87 -10.88
C ALA A 59 8.60 2.29 -11.88
N VAL A 60 8.52 0.95 -12.00
CA VAL A 60 7.55 0.30 -12.89
C VAL A 60 6.10 0.55 -12.44
N LEU A 61 5.84 0.55 -11.13
CA LEU A 61 4.50 0.84 -10.63
C LEU A 61 4.08 2.29 -10.90
N LEU A 62 4.99 3.24 -10.73
CA LEU A 62 4.73 4.63 -11.10
C LEU A 62 4.47 4.78 -12.60
N ASP A 63 5.28 4.15 -13.45
CA ASP A 63 5.10 4.22 -14.89
C ASP A 63 3.75 3.63 -15.34
N LYS A 64 3.40 2.43 -14.86
CA LYS A 64 2.19 1.71 -15.29
C LYS A 64 0.90 2.24 -14.67
N TYR A 65 0.93 2.68 -13.41
CA TYR A 65 -0.30 2.91 -12.63
C TYR A 65 -0.49 4.34 -12.11
N SER A 66 0.48 5.25 -12.29
CA SER A 66 0.35 6.63 -11.79
C SER A 66 -0.86 7.39 -12.32
N GLY A 67 -1.32 7.07 -13.53
CA GLY A 67 -2.53 7.66 -14.14
C GLY A 67 -3.85 7.01 -13.72
N VAL A 68 -3.81 5.85 -13.07
CA VAL A 68 -5.00 5.06 -12.67
C VAL A 68 -5.24 5.14 -11.17
N TRP A 69 -4.17 5.14 -10.36
CA TRP A 69 -4.27 5.13 -8.90
C TRP A 69 -4.65 6.48 -8.31
N HIS A 70 -5.67 6.47 -7.44
CA HIS A 70 -6.12 7.65 -6.73
C HIS A 70 -5.03 8.19 -5.79
N HIS A 71 -4.70 9.47 -5.99
CA HIS A 71 -3.52 10.13 -5.42
C HIS A 71 -3.44 10.22 -3.89
N GLY A 72 -4.52 9.95 -3.14
CA GLY A 72 -4.50 10.07 -1.68
C GLY A 72 -3.88 8.87 -0.99
N ARG A 73 -4.43 7.67 -1.25
CA ARG A 73 -4.20 6.51 -0.38
C ARG A 73 -3.24 5.48 -0.94
N VAL A 74 -3.06 5.45 -2.26
CA VAL A 74 -2.01 4.64 -2.89
C VAL A 74 -0.66 5.36 -2.80
N ARG A 75 -0.66 6.69 -2.90
CA ARG A 75 0.55 7.53 -2.84
C ARG A 75 1.36 7.29 -1.57
N ARG A 76 0.72 6.98 -0.43
CA ARG A 76 1.42 6.69 0.83
C ARG A 76 2.36 5.49 0.77
N TYR A 77 2.12 4.56 -0.14
CA TYR A 77 3.02 3.41 -0.32
C TYR A 77 4.17 3.74 -1.29
N LEU A 78 3.97 4.72 -2.16
CA LEU A 78 4.91 5.08 -3.23
C LEU A 78 5.69 6.37 -2.96
N THR A 79 5.45 7.03 -1.82
CA THR A 79 6.11 8.28 -1.45
C THR A 79 6.69 8.17 -0.04
N SER A 80 7.69 9.00 0.23
CA SER A 80 8.32 9.09 1.55
C SER A 80 7.52 9.94 2.55
N GLU A 81 6.44 10.61 2.12
CA GLU A 81 5.75 11.66 2.87
C GLU A 81 5.12 11.15 4.17
N GLU A 82 4.57 9.93 4.15
CA GLU A 82 3.89 9.33 5.31
C GLU A 82 4.83 8.46 6.17
N TRP A 83 6.07 8.25 5.71
CA TRP A 83 7.04 7.33 6.32
C TRP A 83 8.36 8.00 6.66
N SER A 84 8.32 9.20 7.23
CA SER A 84 9.50 9.93 7.72
C SER A 84 10.07 9.29 9.00
N CYS A 85 10.56 8.05 8.90
CA CYS A 85 11.21 7.31 9.98
C CYS A 85 12.71 7.16 9.66
N PRO A 86 13.63 7.13 10.64
CA PRO A 86 15.07 6.98 10.38
C PRO A 86 15.42 5.76 9.52
N GLU A 87 14.64 4.68 9.65
CA GLU A 87 14.79 3.42 8.90
C GLU A 87 14.43 3.57 7.41
N SER A 88 13.57 4.54 7.06
CA SER A 88 13.24 4.82 5.66
C SER A 88 14.47 5.26 4.87
N LYS A 89 15.44 5.90 5.54
CA LYS A 89 16.61 6.53 4.92
C LYS A 89 16.24 7.40 3.70
N GLY A 90 15.03 7.97 3.66
CA GLY A 90 14.51 8.77 2.56
C GLY A 90 14.08 7.97 1.31
N LYS A 91 13.96 6.64 1.38
CA LYS A 91 13.53 5.81 0.25
C LYS A 91 12.03 6.01 -0.03
N PRO A 92 11.64 6.47 -1.23
CA PRO A 92 10.23 6.73 -1.54
C PRO A 92 9.39 5.44 -1.59
N TRP A 93 10.03 4.29 -1.83
CA TRP A 93 9.37 2.97 -1.83
C TRP A 93 9.32 2.30 -0.45
N TYR A 94 9.70 2.97 0.63
CA TYR A 94 9.69 2.36 1.96
C TYR A 94 8.27 1.97 2.41
N GLY A 95 7.25 2.78 2.10
CA GLY A 95 5.86 2.43 2.37
C GLY A 95 5.43 1.15 1.65
N LEU A 96 5.82 0.99 0.39
CA LEU A 96 5.59 -0.22 -0.40
C LEU A 96 6.31 -1.41 0.20
N LEU A 97 7.58 -1.25 0.61
CA LEU A 97 8.33 -2.30 1.31
C LEU A 97 7.58 -2.79 2.55
N MET A 98 7.07 -1.86 3.37
CA MET A 98 6.32 -2.19 4.57
C MET A 98 4.96 -2.84 4.27
N LEU A 99 4.31 -2.43 3.17
CA LEU A 99 3.10 -3.06 2.70
C LEU A 99 3.33 -4.53 2.33
N LEU A 100 4.34 -4.82 1.49
CA LEU A 100 4.60 -6.18 1.03
C LEU A 100 4.99 -7.13 2.18
N ARG A 101 5.62 -6.61 3.24
CA ARG A 101 5.90 -7.38 4.47
C ARG A 101 4.64 -7.87 5.20
N LYS A 102 3.47 -7.26 4.95
CA LYS A 102 2.20 -7.71 5.52
C LYS A 102 1.61 -8.93 4.80
N TYR A 103 2.13 -9.27 3.62
CA TYR A 103 1.64 -10.36 2.75
C TYR A 103 2.76 -11.39 2.49
N PRO A 104 3.36 -12.00 3.53
CA PRO A 104 4.47 -12.94 3.39
C PRO A 104 4.10 -14.24 2.65
N GLU A 105 2.81 -14.58 2.59
CA GLU A 105 2.29 -15.69 1.78
C GLU A 105 2.42 -15.46 0.27
N HIS A 106 2.55 -14.20 -0.16
CA HIS A 106 2.67 -13.81 -1.57
C HIS A 106 4.08 -13.34 -1.93
N PHE A 107 4.75 -12.61 -1.04
CA PHE A 107 6.02 -11.97 -1.33
C PHE A 107 7.13 -12.40 -0.38
N VAL A 108 8.33 -12.57 -0.94
CA VAL A 108 9.56 -12.76 -0.19
C VAL A 108 10.45 -11.55 -0.41
N ILE A 109 10.99 -11.00 0.69
CA ILE A 109 11.89 -9.86 0.65
C ILE A 109 13.28 -10.30 1.12
N ASN A 110 14.29 -10.02 0.30
CA ASN A 110 15.69 -10.19 0.65
C ASN A 110 16.34 -8.82 0.87
N THR A 111 16.88 -8.59 2.06
CA THR A 111 17.60 -7.36 2.38
C THR A 111 19.09 -7.65 2.44
N ARG A 112 19.87 -6.94 1.61
CA ARG A 112 21.33 -7.03 1.56
C ARG A 112 21.92 -5.72 2.06
N SER A 113 22.79 -5.80 3.06
CA SER A 113 23.52 -4.65 3.58
C SER A 113 24.99 -4.76 3.23
N LYS A 114 25.58 -3.64 2.77
CA LYS A 114 27.03 -3.50 2.57
C LYS A 114 27.47 -2.17 3.16
N GLY A 115 28.09 -2.22 4.34
CA GLY A 115 28.43 -1.01 5.11
C GLY A 115 27.18 -0.22 5.48
N ARG A 116 27.11 1.06 5.08
CA ARG A 116 25.96 1.95 5.37
C ARG A 116 24.81 1.80 4.37
N VAL A 117 25.05 1.13 3.24
CA VAL A 117 24.07 0.95 2.16
C VAL A 117 23.26 -0.31 2.40
N THR A 118 21.94 -0.18 2.25
CA THR A 118 20.98 -1.28 2.34
C THR A 118 20.23 -1.35 1.03
N LEU A 119 20.14 -2.53 0.41
CA LEU A 119 19.37 -2.80 -0.79
C LEU A 119 18.33 -3.88 -0.49
N GLU A 120 17.10 -3.63 -0.93
CA GLU A 120 15.99 -4.56 -0.77
C GLU A 120 15.57 -5.10 -2.13
N PHE A 121 15.35 -6.40 -2.17
CA PHE A 121 14.89 -7.13 -3.33
C PHE A 121 13.62 -7.89 -2.96
N VAL A 122 12.73 -8.06 -3.92
CA VAL A 122 11.45 -8.76 -3.74
C VAL A 122 11.24 -9.77 -4.85
N SER A 123 10.60 -10.88 -4.52
CA SER A 123 10.12 -11.88 -5.47
C SER A 123 8.79 -12.46 -4.99
N LEU A 124 8.06 -13.10 -5.91
CA LEU A 124 6.88 -13.89 -5.54
C LEU A 124 7.33 -15.20 -4.90
N VAL A 125 6.61 -15.65 -3.87
CA VAL A 125 6.84 -16.98 -3.26
C VAL A 125 6.77 -18.09 -4.32
N SER A 126 5.81 -17.97 -5.25
CA SER A 126 5.61 -18.94 -6.34
C SER A 126 6.74 -19.00 -7.36
N LEU A 127 7.61 -17.98 -7.45
CA LEU A 127 8.75 -17.99 -8.37
C LEU A 127 10.00 -18.63 -7.75
N LEU A 128 10.01 -18.81 -6.42
CA LEU A 128 11.15 -19.38 -5.69
C LEU A 128 10.93 -20.85 -5.30
N SER A 129 9.77 -21.40 -5.61
CA SER A 129 9.33 -22.75 -5.24
C SER A 129 9.55 -23.75 -6.37
#